data_AF-A0A4Y2T7W4-F1
#
_entry.id   AF-A0A4Y2T7W4-F1
#
_cell.length_a   1.000
_cell.length_b   1.000
_cell.length_c   1.000
_cell.angle_alpha   90.00
_cell.angle_beta   90.00
_cell.angle_gamma   90.00
#
_symmetry.space_group_name_H-M   'P 1'
#
loop_
_entity.id
_entity.type
_entity.pdbx_description
1 polymer ?
#
loop_
_entity_poly.entity_id
_entity_poly.type
_entity_poly.pdbx_seq_one_letter_code
_entity_poly.pdbx_strand_id
1 'polypeptide(L)'
;MSFIERQLQTAVKNITCWANKNGFIISNQKTSCVHFCKIRGIHPHPKIFLKDTPIPVVSEAKFLGILFDEKLTFKPHILNLKQKCVKTLNLLKILSNTSWGADFQSLLKICMVYGSASKSALQILDPVHHLGLRFASGAFRTSPVCTSFAEFHVYNLDGRRFLLNIILE
;
A
#
# COMPACT_ATOMS: atom_id res chain seq x y z
N MET A 1 -11.58 -10.15 26.59
CA MET A 1 -11.43 -10.75 25.24
C MET A 1 -12.56 -11.71 24.86
N SER A 2 -13.13 -12.49 25.79
CA SER A 2 -14.17 -13.49 25.49
C SER A 2 -15.41 -12.94 24.78
N PHE A 3 -15.87 -11.72 25.11
CA PHE A 3 -17.03 -11.12 24.43
C PHE A 3 -16.77 -10.82 22.95
N ILE A 4 -15.64 -10.19 22.63
CA ILE A 4 -15.26 -9.83 21.26
C ILE A 4 -15.03 -11.10 20.44
N GLU A 5 -14.32 -12.06 21.01
CA GLU A 5 -14.07 -13.36 20.38
C GLU A 5 -15.38 -14.09 20.06
N ARG A 6 -16.35 -14.10 20.99
CA ARG A 6 -17.69 -14.66 20.76
C ARG A 6 -18.44 -13.93 19.63
N GLN A 7 -18.37 -12.61 19.59
CA GLN A 7 -19.00 -11.81 18.52
C GLN A 7 -18.37 -12.11 17.16
N LEU A 8 -17.04 -12.15 17.08
CA LEU A 8 -16.31 -12.51 15.87
C LEU A 8 -16.64 -13.92 15.41
N GLN A 9 -16.67 -14.89 16.33
CA GLN A 9 -17.03 -16.27 16.01
C GLN A 9 -18.49 -16.38 15.51
N THR A 10 -19.41 -15.62 16.10
CA THR A 10 -20.81 -15.53 15.65
C THR A 10 -20.90 -14.95 14.24
N ALA A 11 -20.15 -13.88 13.95
CA ALA A 11 -20.09 -13.28 12.62
C ALA A 11 -19.54 -14.26 11.58
N VAL A 12 -18.43 -14.96 11.89
CA VAL A 12 -17.85 -15.98 11.00
C VAL A 12 -18.84 -17.12 10.75
N LYS A 13 -19.57 -17.57 11.78
CA LYS A 13 -20.62 -18.59 11.63
C LYS A 13 -21.75 -18.11 10.72
N ASN A 14 -22.20 -16.87 10.87
CA ASN A 14 -23.25 -16.28 10.03
C ASN A 14 -22.80 -16.17 8.57
N ILE A 15 -21.57 -15.72 8.31
CA ILE A 15 -20.97 -15.64 6.97
C ILE A 15 -20.87 -17.03 6.36
N THR A 16 -20.43 -18.03 7.13
CA THR A 16 -20.32 -19.42 6.67
C THR A 16 -21.69 -20.02 6.34
N CYS A 17 -22.70 -19.77 7.17
CA CYS A 17 -24.08 -20.19 6.93
C CYS A 17 -24.65 -19.55 5.67
N TRP A 18 -24.45 -18.23 5.51
CA TRP A 18 -24.85 -17.52 4.30
C TRP A 18 -24.15 -18.05 3.05
N ALA A 19 -22.83 -18.29 3.11
CA ALA A 19 -22.07 -18.84 1.99
C ALA A 19 -22.62 -20.21 1.58
N ASN A 20 -22.84 -21.12 2.53
CA ASN A 20 -23.39 -22.45 2.25
C ASN A 20 -24.80 -22.37 1.65
N LYS A 21 -25.66 -21.48 2.15
CA LYS A 21 -27.02 -21.26 1.59
C LYS A 21 -26.99 -20.79 0.13
N ASN A 22 -25.96 -20.03 -0.25
CA ASN A 22 -25.76 -19.54 -1.61
C ASN A 22 -24.86 -20.45 -2.47
N GLY A 23 -24.49 -21.64 -1.98
CA GLY A 23 -23.65 -22.59 -2.72
C GLY A 23 -22.14 -22.24 -2.75
N PHE A 24 -21.67 -21.32 -1.92
CA PHE A 24 -20.27 -20.96 -1.80
C PHE A 24 -19.56 -21.72 -0.66
N ILE A 25 -18.30 -22.07 -0.87
CA ILE A 25 -17.42 -22.72 0.12
C ILE A 25 -16.23 -21.80 0.42
N ILE A 26 -16.10 -21.40 1.69
CA ILE A 26 -14.96 -20.61 2.17
C ILE A 26 -13.74 -21.53 2.34
N SER A 27 -12.60 -21.14 1.78
CA SER A 27 -11.35 -21.88 1.87
C SER A 27 -10.55 -21.50 3.11
N ASN A 28 -10.21 -22.49 3.93
CA ASN A 28 -9.45 -22.27 5.17
C ASN A 28 -8.01 -21.81 4.88
N GLN A 29 -7.41 -22.30 3.78
CA GLN A 29 -6.04 -21.91 3.37
C GLN A 29 -5.95 -20.44 2.95
N LYS A 30 -7.02 -19.87 2.38
CA LYS A 30 -7.06 -18.46 1.95
C LYS A 30 -7.54 -17.51 3.05
N THR A 31 -8.01 -18.04 4.17
CA THR A 31 -8.58 -17.26 5.27
C THR A 31 -7.52 -17.05 6.34
N SER A 32 -7.21 -15.79 6.61
CA SER A 32 -6.27 -15.39 7.66
C SER A 32 -6.86 -14.25 8.47
N CYS A 33 -6.51 -14.17 9.74
CA CYS A 33 -6.92 -13.07 10.63
C CYS A 33 -5.75 -12.11 10.80
N VAL A 34 -5.99 -10.80 10.66
CA VAL A 34 -5.02 -9.76 11.06
C VAL A 34 -5.66 -8.97 12.18
N HIS A 35 -5.00 -8.90 13.32
CA HIS A 35 -5.47 -8.13 14.46
C HIS A 35 -4.83 -6.73 14.42
N PHE A 36 -5.63 -5.72 14.11
CA PHE A 36 -5.13 -4.35 14.06
C PHE A 36 -5.11 -3.73 15.46
N CYS A 37 -3.92 -3.42 15.96
CA CYS A 37 -3.77 -2.79 17.27
C CYS A 37 -2.56 -1.84 17.31
N LYS A 38 -2.79 -0.62 17.82
CA LYS A 38 -1.73 0.38 18.05
C LYS A 38 -1.29 0.45 19.52
N ILE A 39 -1.97 -0.28 20.41
CA ILE A 39 -1.72 -0.24 21.85
C ILE A 39 -0.44 -1.03 22.15
N ARG A 40 0.46 -0.44 22.94
CA ARG A 40 1.67 -1.11 23.42
C ARG A 40 1.32 -2.10 24.54
N GLY A 41 1.88 -3.30 24.51
CA GLY A 41 1.62 -4.34 25.52
C GLY A 41 1.30 -5.71 24.89
N ILE A 42 1.08 -6.71 25.75
CA ILE A 42 0.70 -8.05 25.33
C ILE A 42 -0.82 -8.07 25.10
N HIS A 43 -1.22 -8.23 23.85
CA HIS A 43 -2.62 -8.45 23.48
C HIS A 43 -2.77 -9.89 22.99
N PRO A 44 -3.49 -10.75 23.73
CA PRO A 44 -3.74 -12.11 23.26
C PRO A 44 -4.41 -12.10 21.88
N HIS A 45 -3.92 -12.95 20.97
CA HIS A 45 -4.56 -13.12 19.68
C HIS A 45 -5.91 -13.83 19.85
N PRO A 46 -6.97 -13.39 19.13
CA PRO A 46 -8.27 -14.05 19.18
C PRO A 46 -8.19 -15.46 18.57
N LYS A 47 -8.84 -16.46 19.19
CA LYS A 47 -8.89 -17.82 18.65
C LYS A 47 -10.22 -18.00 17.91
N ILE A 48 -10.16 -17.79 16.60
CA ILE A 48 -11.33 -17.89 15.72
C ILE A 48 -11.23 -19.18 14.91
N PHE A 49 -12.35 -19.89 14.77
CA PHE A 49 -12.42 -21.17 14.06
C PHE A 49 -13.32 -21.07 12.82
N LEU A 50 -12.86 -21.64 11.71
CA LEU A 50 -13.63 -21.85 10.50
C LEU A 50 -13.82 -23.36 10.30
N LYS A 51 -15.07 -23.84 10.44
CA LYS A 51 -15.44 -25.27 10.29
C LYS A 51 -14.46 -26.19 11.05
N ASP A 52 -14.25 -25.89 12.33
CA ASP A 52 -13.37 -26.61 13.27
C ASP A 52 -11.85 -26.48 13.06
N THR A 53 -11.41 -25.71 12.06
CA THR A 53 -9.99 -25.36 11.92
C THR A 53 -9.70 -23.96 12.47
N PRO A 54 -8.60 -23.76 13.23
CA PRO A 54 -8.22 -22.44 13.68
C PRO A 54 -7.75 -21.58 12.51
N ILE A 55 -8.25 -20.34 12.43
CA ILE A 55 -7.80 -19.36 11.45
C ILE A 55 -6.41 -18.87 11.89
N PRO A 56 -5.37 -18.94 11.03
CA PRO A 56 -4.05 -18.42 11.37
C PRO A 56 -4.12 -16.91 11.55
N VAL A 57 -3.55 -16.43 12.66
CA VAL A 57 -3.37 -15.00 12.88
C VAL A 57 -2.02 -14.60 12.29
N VAL A 58 -2.05 -13.68 11.33
CA VAL A 58 -0.87 -13.23 10.58
C VAL A 58 -0.66 -11.74 10.81
N SER A 59 0.60 -11.32 10.75
CA SER A 59 0.97 -9.92 10.98
C SER A 59 0.75 -9.03 9.76
N GLU A 60 0.77 -9.63 8.57
CA GLU A 60 0.62 -8.92 7.32
C GLU A 60 -0.34 -9.70 6.40
N ALA A 61 -1.29 -8.98 5.78
CA ALA A 61 -2.17 -9.56 4.78
C ALA A 61 -2.38 -8.62 3.61
N LYS A 62 -2.50 -9.20 2.41
CA LYS A 62 -2.79 -8.47 1.19
C LYS A 62 -4.29 -8.50 0.92
N PHE A 63 -4.91 -7.33 0.83
CA PHE A 63 -6.31 -7.17 0.48
C PHE A 63 -6.47 -6.15 -0.65
N LEU A 64 -7.15 -6.56 -1.74
CA LEU A 64 -7.38 -5.74 -2.94
C LEU A 64 -6.10 -5.06 -3.51
N GLY A 65 -4.95 -5.72 -3.40
CA GLY A 65 -3.68 -5.20 -3.89
C GLY A 65 -2.90 -4.33 -2.89
N ILE A 66 -3.48 -4.01 -1.74
CA ILE A 66 -2.85 -3.26 -0.64
C ILE A 66 -2.38 -4.23 0.44
N LEU A 67 -1.17 -4.03 0.96
CA LEU A 67 -0.64 -4.82 2.07
C LEU A 67 -0.88 -4.08 3.39
N PHE A 68 -1.61 -4.74 4.29
CA PHE A 68 -1.95 -4.23 5.62
C PHE A 68 -1.08 -4.91 6.66
N ASP A 69 -0.47 -4.11 7.54
CA ASP A 69 0.28 -4.54 8.73
C ASP A 69 -0.58 -4.40 10.00
N GLU A 70 -0.28 -5.18 11.05
CA GLU A 70 -0.98 -5.13 12.35
C GLU A 70 -1.11 -3.71 12.92
N LYS A 71 -0.13 -2.84 12.66
CA LYS A 71 -0.09 -1.47 13.18
C LYS A 71 -0.72 -0.44 12.23
N LEU A 72 -1.20 -0.87 11.06
CA LEU A 72 -1.72 -0.02 9.98
C LEU A 72 -0.75 1.13 9.62
N THR A 73 0.55 0.86 9.67
CA THR A 73 1.59 1.82 9.28
C THR A 73 1.81 1.86 7.77
N PHE A 74 1.36 0.85 7.03
CA PHE A 74 1.57 0.68 5.59
C PHE A 74 3.05 0.64 5.17
N LYS A 75 3.99 0.55 6.11
CA LYS A 75 5.42 0.52 5.82
C LYS A 75 5.82 -0.63 4.88
N PRO A 76 5.39 -1.89 5.12
CA PRO A 76 5.78 -2.99 4.24
C PRO A 76 5.23 -2.80 2.82
N HIS A 77 4.00 -2.25 2.70
CA HIS A 77 3.40 -1.91 1.42
C HIS A 77 4.20 -0.86 0.66
N ILE A 78 4.59 0.23 1.34
CA ILE A 78 5.35 1.32 0.71
C ILE A 78 6.75 0.86 0.32
N LEU A 79 7.39 -0.01 1.12
CA LEU A 79 8.67 -0.61 0.75
C LEU A 79 8.53 -1.50 -0.49
N ASN A 80 7.48 -2.33 -0.56
CA ASN A 80 7.19 -3.13 -1.74
C ASN A 80 6.89 -2.26 -2.96
N LEU A 81 6.19 -1.14 -2.79
CA LEU A 81 5.95 -0.18 -3.85
C LEU A 81 7.25 0.44 -4.36
N LYS A 82 8.11 0.91 -3.44
CA LYS A 82 9.44 1.45 -3.77
C LYS A 82 10.24 0.45 -4.59
N GLN A 83 10.30 -0.81 -4.15
CA GLN A 83 11.04 -1.84 -4.88
C GLN A 83 10.48 -2.07 -6.28
N LYS A 84 9.15 -2.11 -6.44
CA LYS A 84 8.51 -2.23 -7.76
C LYS A 84 8.86 -1.03 -8.65
N CYS A 85 8.71 0.18 -8.14
CA CYS A 85 9.03 1.39 -8.88
C CYS A 85 10.52 1.45 -9.28
N VAL A 86 11.44 1.07 -8.39
CA VAL A 86 12.88 0.99 -8.70
C VAL A 86 13.15 -0.05 -9.79
N LYS A 87 12.52 -1.23 -9.74
CA LYS A 87 12.65 -2.24 -10.80
C LYS A 87 12.16 -1.70 -12.15
N THR A 88 10.99 -1.07 -12.18
CA THR A 88 10.45 -0.45 -13.39
C THR A 88 11.36 0.68 -13.89
N LEU A 89 11.85 1.55 -13.01
CA LEU A 89 12.80 2.61 -13.37
C LEU A 89 14.12 2.05 -13.92
N ASN A 90 14.62 0.95 -13.38
CA ASN A 90 15.83 0.31 -13.91
C ASN A 90 15.60 -0.26 -15.31
N LEU A 91 14.43 -0.85 -15.57
CA LEU A 91 14.06 -1.29 -16.93
C LEU A 91 13.94 -0.09 -17.87
N LEU A 92 13.23 0.97 -17.46
CA LEU A 92 13.11 2.20 -18.23
C LEU A 92 14.48 2.81 -18.52
N LYS A 93 15.41 2.80 -17.56
CA LYS A 93 16.78 3.28 -17.73
C LYS A 93 17.55 2.48 -18.79
N ILE A 94 17.35 1.16 -18.85
CA ILE A 94 17.98 0.31 -19.87
C ILE A 94 17.38 0.62 -21.24
N LEU A 95 16.06 0.79 -21.32
CA LEU A 95 15.33 1.08 -22.55
C LEU A 95 15.60 2.51 -23.06
N SER A 96 15.65 3.51 -22.18
CA SER A 96 15.87 4.92 -22.52
C SER A 96 17.30 5.24 -22.96
N ASN A 97 18.22 4.26 -22.88
CA ASN A 97 19.53 4.36 -23.51
C ASN A 97 19.44 4.15 -25.03
N THR A 98 18.28 3.70 -25.53
CA THR A 98 17.84 3.91 -26.91
C THR A 98 16.93 5.14 -26.89
N SER A 99 17.22 6.11 -27.76
CA SER A 99 16.51 7.39 -27.85
C SER A 99 15.01 7.26 -27.53
N TRP A 100 14.50 8.17 -26.68
CA TRP A 100 13.10 8.50 -26.38
C TRP A 100 12.61 8.25 -24.93
N GLY A 101 11.99 9.30 -24.39
CA GLY A 101 11.51 9.41 -23.00
C GLY A 101 10.31 8.52 -22.71
N ALA A 102 10.36 7.85 -21.55
CA ALA A 102 9.30 6.99 -21.06
C ALA A 102 8.04 7.77 -20.67
N ASP A 103 6.87 7.16 -20.87
CA ASP A 103 5.55 7.75 -20.63
C ASP A 103 5.38 8.27 -19.17
N PHE A 104 5.44 9.59 -19.07
CA PHE A 104 5.45 10.40 -17.86
C PHE A 104 4.14 10.33 -17.05
N GLN A 105 3.00 10.17 -17.72
CA GLN A 105 1.68 10.20 -17.05
C GLN A 105 1.44 8.98 -16.17
N SER A 106 1.97 7.83 -16.55
CA SER A 106 1.83 6.58 -15.80
C SER A 106 2.59 6.62 -14.46
N LEU A 107 3.75 7.29 -14.43
CA LEU A 107 4.56 7.42 -13.21
C LEU A 107 3.92 8.37 -12.17
N LEU A 108 3.27 9.44 -12.63
CA LEU A 108 2.65 10.44 -11.75
C LEU A 108 1.40 9.93 -11.03
N LYS A 109 0.62 9.06 -11.69
CA LYS A 109 -0.66 8.53 -11.13
C LYS A 109 -0.46 7.65 -9.88
N ILE A 110 0.69 6.99 -9.74
CA ILE A 110 0.98 6.10 -8.60
C ILE A 110 1.00 6.86 -7.25
N CYS A 111 1.25 8.17 -7.28
CA CYS A 111 1.38 9.00 -6.08
C CYS A 111 0.04 9.40 -5.44
N MET A 112 -1.07 9.35 -6.20
CA MET A 112 -2.40 9.77 -5.72
C MET A 112 -3.01 8.82 -4.68
N VAL A 113 -2.63 7.54 -4.68
CA VAL A 113 -3.32 6.49 -3.91
C VAL A 113 -2.92 6.44 -2.43
N TYR A 114 -1.82 7.10 -2.02
CA TYR A 114 -1.25 6.96 -0.66
C TYR A 114 -1.38 8.22 0.20
N GLY A 115 -2.52 8.92 0.16
CA GLY A 115 -2.79 10.10 1.00
C GLY A 115 -2.75 9.81 2.51
N SER A 116 -3.14 8.60 2.93
CA SER A 116 -3.36 8.26 4.34
C SER A 116 -2.15 7.66 5.09
N ALA A 117 -1.01 7.45 4.43
CA ALA A 117 0.18 6.89 5.06
C ALA A 117 0.92 7.94 5.92
N SER A 118 1.84 7.52 6.79
CA SER A 118 2.62 8.47 7.60
C SER A 118 3.64 9.23 6.73
N LYS A 119 3.87 10.52 7.04
CA LYS A 119 4.86 11.36 6.32
C LYS A 119 6.23 10.68 6.21
N SER A 120 6.70 10.05 7.30
CA SER A 120 7.96 9.29 7.33
C SER A 120 7.99 8.06 6.41
N ALA A 121 6.86 7.36 6.28
CA ALA A 121 6.77 6.22 5.37
C ALA A 121 6.72 6.71 3.92
N LEU A 122 6.13 7.88 3.67
CA LEU A 122 5.99 8.46 2.34
C LEU A 122 7.29 9.10 1.83
N GLN A 123 8.10 9.69 2.71
CA GLN A 123 9.45 10.18 2.38
C GLN A 123 10.35 9.10 1.77
N ILE A 124 10.05 7.82 2.02
CA ILE A 124 10.77 6.69 1.41
C ILE A 124 10.59 6.66 -0.12
N LEU A 125 9.49 7.23 -0.64
CA LEU A 125 9.15 7.30 -2.05
C LEU A 125 9.72 8.54 -2.76
N ASP A 126 10.06 9.61 -2.03
CA ASP A 126 10.57 10.86 -2.63
C ASP A 126 11.80 10.64 -3.53
N PRO A 127 12.82 9.82 -3.14
CA PRO A 127 13.97 9.59 -4.01
C PRO A 127 13.61 8.89 -5.32
N VAL A 128 12.60 8.02 -5.31
CA VAL A 128 12.11 7.33 -6.51
C VAL A 128 11.36 8.31 -7.41
N HIS A 129 10.55 9.19 -6.82
CA HIS A 129 9.85 10.24 -7.55
C HIS A 129 10.82 11.23 -8.21
N HIS A 130 11.83 11.71 -7.47
CA HIS A 130 12.86 12.61 -8.01
C HIS A 130 13.67 11.96 -9.13
N LEU A 131 14.03 10.69 -8.96
CA LEU A 131 14.76 9.94 -9.97
C LEU A 131 13.93 9.75 -11.25
N GLY A 132 12.66 9.37 -11.10
CA GLY A 132 11.74 9.23 -12.22
C GLY A 132 11.54 10.54 -12.98
N LEU A 133 11.45 11.65 -12.26
CA LEU A 133 11.29 12.97 -12.87
C LEU A 133 12.55 13.42 -13.63
N ARG A 134 13.75 13.14 -13.12
CA ARG A 134 15.01 13.36 -13.85
C ARG A 134 15.17 12.46 -15.08
N PHE A 135 14.71 11.21 -15.01
CA PHE A 135 14.71 10.33 -16.17
C PHE A 135 13.73 10.81 -17.25
N ALA A 136 12.54 11.24 -16.85
CA ALA A 136 11.56 11.79 -17.79
C ALA A 136 12.02 13.09 -18.44
N SER A 137 12.74 13.94 -17.69
CA SER A 137 13.23 15.22 -18.19
C SER A 137 14.52 15.13 -18.99
N GLY A 138 15.24 14.01 -18.92
CA GLY A 138 16.61 13.92 -19.43
C GLY A 138 17.60 14.83 -18.68
N ALA A 139 17.19 15.45 -17.58
CA ALA A 139 18.05 16.34 -16.80
C ALA A 139 19.19 15.56 -16.15
N PHE A 140 20.32 16.24 -15.95
CA PHE A 140 21.47 15.66 -15.29
C PHE A 140 21.09 15.10 -13.91
N ARG A 141 21.78 14.04 -13.49
CA ARG A 141 21.55 13.42 -12.16
C ARG A 141 21.80 14.38 -11.00
N THR A 142 22.56 15.45 -11.23
CA THR A 142 22.87 16.51 -10.29
C THR A 142 21.90 17.70 -10.35
N SER A 143 20.97 17.74 -11.31
CA SER A 143 20.03 18.85 -11.46
C SER A 143 19.18 19.02 -10.20
N PRO A 144 19.01 20.27 -9.71
CA PRO A 144 18.15 20.54 -8.57
C PRO A 144 16.73 19.99 -8.76
N VAL A 145 16.12 19.47 -7.69
CA VAL A 145 14.76 18.92 -7.77
C VAL A 145 13.74 20.04 -8.01
N CYS A 146 13.97 21.23 -7.43
CA CYS A 146 13.08 22.38 -7.55
C CYS A 146 12.94 22.90 -8.98
N THR A 147 14.03 22.94 -9.76
CA THR A 147 13.97 23.33 -11.18
C THR A 147 13.17 22.33 -11.99
N SER A 148 13.35 21.04 -11.70
CA SER A 148 12.62 19.98 -12.38
C SER A 148 11.12 19.98 -12.02
N PHE A 149 10.74 20.36 -10.80
CA PHE A 149 9.34 20.56 -10.42
C PHE A 149 8.67 21.73 -11.16
N ALA A 150 9.41 22.83 -11.34
CA ALA A 150 8.93 24.00 -12.07
C ALA A 150 8.73 23.70 -13.57
N GLU A 151 9.67 22.99 -14.21
CA GLU A 151 9.61 22.64 -15.63
C GLU A 151 8.42 21.74 -15.98
N PHE A 152 8.06 20.80 -15.10
CA PHE A 152 7.02 19.80 -15.37
C PHE A 152 5.66 20.17 -14.73
N HIS A 153 5.56 21.33 -14.08
CA HIS A 153 4.40 21.72 -13.27
C HIS A 153 4.00 20.62 -12.26
N VAL A 154 5.00 19.95 -11.67
CA VAL A 154 4.82 18.86 -10.72
C VAL A 154 5.17 19.33 -9.33
N TYR A 155 4.20 19.33 -8.41
CA TYR A 155 4.47 19.59 -7.00
C TYR A 155 5.15 18.39 -6.31
N ASN A 156 5.88 18.66 -5.23
CA ASN A 156 6.34 17.63 -4.30
C ASN A 156 5.13 16.79 -3.79
N LEU A 157 5.36 15.53 -3.41
CA LEU A 157 4.34 14.61 -2.92
C LEU A 157 3.53 15.18 -1.75
N ASP A 158 4.16 15.97 -0.87
CA ASP A 158 3.47 16.68 0.20
C ASP A 158 2.58 17.83 -0.32
N GLY A 159 3.06 18.62 -1.29
CA GLY A 159 2.30 19.72 -1.90
C GLY A 159 1.10 19.22 -2.72
N ARG A 160 1.23 18.08 -3.40
CA ARG A 160 0.12 17.44 -4.12
C ARG A 160 -0.99 16.98 -3.20
N ARG A 161 -0.66 16.49 -2.00
CA ARG A 161 -1.65 16.09 -1.01
C ARG A 161 -2.38 17.27 -0.40
N PHE A 162 -1.68 18.38 -0.17
CA PHE A 162 -2.32 19.62 0.28
C PHE A 162 -3.37 20.08 -0.72
N LEU A 163 -3.04 20.09 -2.02
CA LEU A 163 -4.00 20.38 -3.07
C LEU A 163 -5.18 19.39 -3.11
N LEU A 164 -4.92 18.09 -2.93
CA LEU A 164 -5.99 17.07 -2.93
C LEU A 164 -6.91 17.16 -1.71
N ASN A 165 -6.40 17.51 -0.53
CA ASN A 165 -7.23 17.77 0.65
C ASN A 165 -8.14 18.98 0.43
N ILE A 166 -7.63 20.03 -0.23
CA ILE A 166 -8.43 21.22 -0.56
C ILE A 166 -9.50 20.93 -1.62
N ILE A 167 -9.25 20.00 -2.55
CA ILE A 167 -10.21 19.63 -3.61
C ILE A 167 -11.29 18.65 -3.10
N LEU A 168 -11.06 17.97 -1.97
CA LEU A 168 -11.98 16.99 -1.37
C LEU A 168 -12.82 17.55 -0.20
N GLU A 169 -12.64 18.82 0.17
CA GLU A 169 -13.55 19.62 1.01
C GLU A 169 -14.45 20.51 0.14
#